data_AF-A0A8C5PTC7-F1
#
_entry.id   AF-A0A8C5PTC7-F1
#
_cell.length_a   1.000
_cell.length_b   1.000
_cell.length_c   1.000
_cell.angle_alpha   90.00
_cell.angle_beta   90.00
_cell.angle_gamma   90.00
#
_symmetry.space_group_name_H-M   'P 1'
#
loop_
_entity.id
_entity.type
_entity.pdbx_description
1 polymer ?
#
loop_
_entity_poly.entity_id
_entity_poly.type
_entity_poly.pdbx_seq_one_letter_code
_entity_poly.pdbx_strand_id
1 'polypeptide(L)'
;MIIMRRKFYKVFVCLVVSTLIFRFAVLRISKNTTSVSEEYEAMVTSDDLRTLTKKMPVPCQENSSINEYPKFSEQPHVMKDFLTYRHCKNFPQLLNSPMKCGGPDNSEDVFLLLAIKSSPVNYERREVIRKTWGTEELYNKVKVRKLFLIGIPTPQKEQKRISSLVKIESQTYGDIVQWDFYDTFYNLTLKQVLFHQWIEDRCPGVQFIFNGDDDVFVNTFNVFSYLHDLGINGRENHLFVGALNIGMPPIREKNSKYYVSEELFPGDTFLPYCGGGGILMSGFTCRAIFKASQHIPLFPIDDAYLGMCLDKAGLKPENHEGIRTFGIHFADNVDSFDPCYYRDMLVVHRFVPYEMLVMWKALQVTKLKCTRNKVGIEQAHQGAKIKSQ
;
A
#
# COMPACT_ATOMS: atom_id res chain seq x y z
N MET A 1 -7.40 -69.98 -19.97
CA MET A 1 -7.13 -68.94 -21.00
C MET A 1 -8.26 -67.92 -21.24
N ILE A 2 -9.54 -68.26 -21.00
CA ILE A 2 -10.70 -67.37 -21.30
C ILE A 2 -10.92 -66.26 -20.26
N ILE A 3 -10.58 -66.49 -18.98
CA ILE A 3 -10.80 -65.54 -17.88
C ILE A 3 -9.80 -64.36 -17.94
N MET A 4 -8.55 -64.59 -18.37
CA MET A 4 -7.56 -63.52 -18.55
C MET A 4 -7.91 -62.56 -19.68
N ARG A 5 -8.46 -63.06 -20.81
CA ARG A 5 -8.88 -62.21 -21.93
C ARG A 5 -10.02 -61.26 -21.57
N ARG A 6 -10.96 -61.67 -20.72
CA ARG A 6 -12.06 -60.81 -20.24
C ARG A 6 -11.59 -59.71 -19.28
N LYS A 7 -10.60 -59.98 -18.42
CA LYS A 7 -10.00 -58.95 -17.55
C LYS A 7 -9.19 -57.93 -18.35
N PHE A 8 -8.40 -58.38 -19.32
CA PHE A 8 -7.66 -57.48 -20.22
C PHE A 8 -8.59 -56.60 -21.06
N TYR A 9 -9.69 -57.16 -21.58
CA TYR A 9 -10.67 -56.40 -22.34
C TYR A 9 -11.36 -55.31 -21.49
N LYS A 10 -11.74 -55.61 -20.25
CA LYS A 10 -12.34 -54.61 -19.34
C LYS A 10 -11.37 -53.48 -18.97
N VAL A 11 -10.09 -53.79 -18.74
CA VAL A 11 -9.06 -52.78 -18.44
C VAL A 11 -8.78 -51.91 -19.66
N PHE A 12 -8.69 -52.53 -20.85
CA PHE A 12 -8.49 -51.82 -22.11
C PHE A 12 -9.66 -50.88 -22.43
N VAL A 13 -10.90 -51.32 -22.27
CA VAL A 13 -12.09 -50.47 -22.45
C VAL A 13 -12.11 -49.31 -21.45
N CYS A 14 -11.74 -49.52 -20.18
CA CYS A 14 -11.67 -48.42 -19.20
C CYS A 14 -10.60 -47.38 -19.57
N LEU A 15 -9.43 -47.80 -20.05
CA LEU A 15 -8.36 -46.88 -20.48
C LEU A 15 -8.77 -46.05 -21.70
N VAL A 16 -9.45 -46.66 -22.68
CA VAL A 16 -9.96 -45.95 -23.86
C VAL A 16 -11.06 -44.96 -23.49
N VAL A 17 -11.99 -45.33 -22.60
CA VAL A 17 -13.04 -44.42 -22.12
C VAL A 17 -12.44 -43.26 -21.31
N SER A 18 -11.47 -43.52 -20.43
CA SER A 18 -10.82 -42.47 -19.63
C SER A 18 -10.04 -41.48 -20.50
N THR A 19 -9.34 -41.94 -21.53
CA THR A 19 -8.61 -41.07 -22.45
C THR A 19 -9.53 -40.25 -23.35
N LEU A 20 -10.67 -40.81 -23.76
CA LEU A 20 -11.72 -40.08 -24.48
C LEU A 20 -12.34 -38.98 -23.61
N ILE A 21 -12.71 -39.30 -22.36
CA ILE A 21 -13.27 -38.32 -21.42
C ILE A 21 -12.27 -37.18 -21.17
N PHE A 22 -10.99 -37.50 -20.98
CA PHE A 22 -9.95 -36.49 -20.77
C PHE A 22 -9.77 -35.59 -22.00
N ARG A 23 -9.76 -36.16 -23.22
CA ARG A 23 -9.72 -35.36 -24.45
C ARG A 23 -10.95 -34.47 -24.62
N PHE A 24 -12.13 -34.97 -24.30
CA PHE A 24 -13.36 -34.17 -24.34
C PHE A 24 -13.34 -33.03 -23.32
N ALA A 25 -12.83 -33.27 -22.10
CA ALA A 25 -12.66 -32.24 -21.08
C ALA A 25 -11.67 -31.16 -21.54
N VAL A 26 -10.52 -31.54 -22.10
CA VAL A 26 -9.51 -30.60 -22.63
C VAL A 26 -10.07 -29.78 -23.80
N LEU A 27 -10.80 -30.41 -24.73
CA LEU A 27 -11.43 -29.70 -25.85
C LEU A 27 -12.52 -28.73 -25.37
N ARG A 28 -13.27 -29.09 -24.33
CA ARG A 28 -14.31 -28.23 -23.74
C ARG A 28 -13.69 -27.04 -22.99
N ILE A 29 -12.60 -27.27 -22.25
CA ILE A 29 -11.82 -26.20 -21.61
C ILE A 29 -11.26 -25.27 -22.69
N SER A 30 -10.62 -25.79 -23.73
CA SER A 30 -10.06 -24.99 -24.82
C SER A 30 -11.12 -24.13 -25.51
N LYS A 31 -12.31 -24.66 -25.80
CA LYS A 31 -13.41 -23.90 -26.40
C LYS A 31 -13.93 -22.80 -25.49
N ASN A 32 -14.06 -23.05 -24.18
CA ASN A 32 -14.42 -22.03 -23.21
C ASN A 32 -13.36 -20.93 -23.11
N THR A 33 -12.07 -21.26 -23.20
CA THR A 33 -10.99 -20.26 -23.19
C THR A 33 -11.06 -19.36 -24.41
N THR A 34 -11.37 -19.90 -25.59
CA THR A 34 -11.51 -19.12 -26.84
C THR A 34 -12.74 -18.21 -26.82
N SER A 35 -13.89 -18.70 -26.32
CA SER A 35 -15.09 -17.86 -26.23
C SER A 35 -14.93 -16.72 -25.22
N VAL A 36 -14.26 -16.98 -24.10
CA VAL A 36 -13.93 -15.95 -23.10
C VAL A 36 -12.94 -14.93 -23.67
N SER A 37 -12.00 -15.32 -24.54
CA SER A 37 -11.08 -14.36 -25.19
C SER A 37 -11.76 -13.47 -26.23
N GLU A 38 -12.74 -13.99 -26.99
CA GLU A 38 -13.48 -13.21 -27.99
C GLU A 38 -14.47 -12.23 -27.33
N GLU A 39 -15.17 -12.67 -26.28
CA GLU A 39 -16.05 -11.81 -25.48
C GLU A 39 -15.25 -10.74 -24.71
N TYR A 40 -14.00 -11.06 -24.34
CA TYR A 40 -13.02 -10.12 -23.77
C TYR A 40 -12.55 -9.06 -24.77
N GLU A 41 -12.25 -9.41 -26.03
CA GLU A 41 -11.89 -8.42 -27.07
C GLU A 41 -13.07 -7.48 -27.41
N ALA A 42 -14.30 -7.99 -27.37
CA ALA A 42 -15.50 -7.19 -27.58
C ALA A 42 -15.84 -6.26 -26.40
N MET A 43 -15.58 -6.68 -25.15
CA MET A 43 -15.75 -5.81 -23.97
C MET A 43 -14.70 -4.70 -23.90
N VAL A 44 -13.43 -5.01 -24.22
CA VAL A 44 -12.31 -4.06 -24.19
C VAL A 44 -12.50 -2.91 -25.18
N THR A 45 -13.17 -3.14 -26.31
CA THR A 45 -13.33 -2.11 -27.36
C THR A 45 -14.44 -1.09 -27.09
N SER A 46 -15.42 -1.39 -26.24
CA SER A 46 -16.58 -0.50 -26.04
C SER A 46 -16.45 0.48 -24.87
N ASP A 47 -15.74 0.12 -23.79
CA ASP A 47 -15.59 0.95 -22.59
C ASP A 47 -14.35 1.88 -22.63
N ASP A 48 -13.27 1.48 -23.34
CA ASP A 48 -12.06 2.31 -23.49
C ASP A 48 -12.29 3.54 -24.40
N LEU A 49 -13.28 3.50 -25.31
CA LEU A 49 -13.49 4.59 -26.26
C LEU A 49 -14.14 5.84 -25.62
N ARG A 50 -14.79 5.71 -24.45
CA ARG A 50 -15.45 6.83 -23.76
C ARG A 50 -14.55 7.57 -22.77
N THR A 51 -13.40 7.01 -22.40
CA THR A 51 -12.46 7.61 -21.43
C THR A 51 -11.24 8.29 -22.07
N LEU A 52 -11.08 8.22 -23.40
CA LEU A 52 -9.91 8.68 -24.14
C LEU A 52 -9.86 10.17 -24.51
N THR A 53 -10.72 11.03 -23.96
CA THR A 53 -10.70 12.48 -24.24
C THR A 53 -9.89 13.32 -23.24
N LYS A 54 -9.21 12.70 -22.26
CA LYS A 54 -8.19 13.39 -21.46
C LYS A 54 -6.82 13.20 -22.13
N LYS A 55 -6.32 14.27 -22.76
CA LYS A 55 -4.99 14.33 -23.42
C LYS A 55 -3.95 13.63 -22.52
N MET A 56 -3.31 12.58 -23.01
CA MET A 56 -2.31 11.83 -22.24
C MET A 56 -1.25 12.80 -21.71
N PRO A 57 -0.81 12.66 -20.45
CA PRO A 57 0.27 13.48 -19.91
C PRO A 57 1.48 13.41 -20.84
N VAL A 58 2.11 14.56 -21.12
CA VAL A 58 3.38 14.58 -21.85
C VAL A 58 4.38 13.74 -21.05
N PRO A 59 5.08 12.77 -21.68
CA PRO A 59 6.06 11.95 -21.00
C PRO A 59 7.09 12.83 -20.28
N CYS A 60 7.34 12.50 -19.01
CA CYS A 60 8.38 13.14 -18.20
C CYS A 60 9.71 13.17 -18.98
N GLN A 61 10.31 14.35 -19.09
CA GLN A 61 11.62 14.53 -19.69
C GLN A 61 12.69 14.58 -18.60
N GLU A 62 13.85 14.00 -18.88
CA GLU A 62 15.00 14.07 -17.98
C GLU A 62 15.43 15.53 -17.75
N ASN A 63 15.83 15.85 -16.52
CA ASN A 63 16.47 17.12 -16.24
C ASN A 63 17.99 16.98 -16.39
N SER A 64 18.50 17.20 -17.60
CA SER A 64 19.94 17.07 -17.92
C SER A 64 20.83 18.04 -17.14
N SER A 65 20.30 19.14 -16.63
CA SER A 65 21.02 20.12 -15.80
C SER A 65 21.54 19.51 -14.50
N ILE A 66 20.99 18.36 -14.06
CA ILE A 66 21.45 17.66 -12.85
C ILE A 66 22.86 17.08 -12.98
N ASN A 67 23.39 16.97 -14.20
CA ASN A 67 24.78 16.53 -14.40
C ASN A 67 25.80 17.53 -13.85
N GLU A 68 25.41 18.79 -13.66
CA GLU A 68 26.23 19.84 -13.05
C GLU A 68 26.22 19.76 -11.51
N TYR A 69 25.37 18.92 -10.92
CA TYR A 69 25.27 18.77 -9.48
C TYR A 69 26.57 18.20 -8.90
N PRO A 70 27.11 18.76 -7.80
CA PRO A 70 28.38 18.30 -7.24
C PRO A 70 28.34 16.80 -6.94
N LYS A 71 29.41 16.09 -7.31
CA LYS A 71 29.57 14.64 -7.12
C LYS A 71 28.42 13.79 -7.68
N PHE A 72 27.62 14.29 -8.63
CA PHE A 72 26.53 13.53 -9.26
C PHE A 72 27.03 12.20 -9.82
N SER A 73 28.18 12.21 -10.51
CA SER A 73 28.83 11.02 -11.08
C SER A 73 29.22 9.96 -10.02
N GLU A 74 29.42 10.35 -8.76
CA GLU A 74 29.78 9.47 -7.65
C GLU A 74 28.55 8.89 -6.92
N GLN A 75 27.35 9.35 -7.24
CA GLN A 75 26.12 8.87 -6.59
C GLN A 75 25.75 7.45 -7.06
N PRO A 76 25.11 6.64 -6.21
CA PRO A 76 24.51 5.37 -6.62
C PRO A 76 23.52 5.56 -7.77
N HIS A 77 23.37 4.55 -8.63
CA HIS A 77 22.47 4.62 -9.79
C HIS A 77 21.04 5.05 -9.41
N VAL A 78 20.50 4.49 -8.31
CA VAL A 78 19.15 4.81 -7.83
C VAL A 78 19.02 6.28 -7.42
N MET A 79 20.05 6.87 -6.82
CA MET A 79 20.07 8.30 -6.47
C MET A 79 20.22 9.18 -7.72
N LYS A 80 21.03 8.78 -8.70
CA LYS A 80 21.14 9.49 -9.99
C LYS A 80 19.80 9.54 -10.69
N ASP A 81 19.15 8.39 -10.85
CA ASP A 81 17.81 8.27 -11.46
C ASP A 81 16.79 9.17 -10.74
N PHE A 82 16.74 9.10 -9.41
CA PHE A 82 15.87 9.95 -8.61
C PHE A 82 16.15 11.45 -8.82
N LEU A 83 17.40 11.89 -8.75
CA LEU A 83 17.76 13.30 -8.95
C LEU A 83 17.40 13.79 -10.37
N THR A 84 17.55 12.94 -11.38
CA THR A 84 17.21 13.24 -12.78
C THR A 84 15.71 13.46 -12.99
N TYR A 85 14.85 12.75 -12.25
CA TYR A 85 13.39 12.71 -12.48
C TYR A 85 12.52 13.24 -11.33
N ARG A 86 13.10 13.72 -10.21
CA ARG A 86 12.34 14.18 -9.02
C ARG A 86 11.39 15.36 -9.26
N HIS A 87 11.47 16.06 -10.40
CA HIS A 87 10.51 17.08 -10.81
C HIS A 87 9.23 16.50 -11.42
N CYS A 88 9.26 15.25 -11.87
CA CYS A 88 8.14 14.59 -12.53
C CYS A 88 7.14 14.03 -11.53
N LYS A 89 5.92 14.56 -11.58
CA LYS A 89 4.82 14.18 -10.66
C LYS A 89 3.55 13.73 -11.39
N ASN A 90 3.55 13.79 -12.72
CA ASN A 90 2.40 13.46 -13.55
C ASN A 90 2.64 12.13 -14.25
N PHE A 91 1.89 11.11 -13.87
CA PHE A 91 1.98 9.79 -14.48
C PHE A 91 0.58 9.29 -14.85
N PRO A 92 0.41 8.64 -16.02
CA PRO A 92 -0.86 8.03 -16.38
C PRO A 92 -1.33 7.04 -15.33
N GLN A 93 -2.63 7.00 -15.13
CA GLN A 93 -3.26 5.99 -14.30
C GLN A 93 -3.63 4.79 -15.19
N LEU A 94 -3.12 3.60 -14.84
CA LEU A 94 -3.33 2.36 -15.61
C LEU A 94 -4.56 1.59 -15.13
N LEU A 95 -4.77 1.53 -13.80
CA LEU A 95 -5.91 0.87 -13.18
C LEU A 95 -6.56 1.84 -12.18
N ASN A 96 -7.89 1.86 -12.14
CA ASN A 96 -8.65 2.76 -11.29
C ASN A 96 -9.78 2.05 -10.55
N SER A 97 -10.19 2.67 -9.45
CA SER A 97 -11.37 2.32 -8.67
C SER A 97 -12.25 3.57 -8.46
N PRO A 98 -12.76 4.22 -9.53
CA PRO A 98 -13.35 5.56 -9.46
C PRO A 98 -14.60 5.64 -8.57
N MET A 99 -15.31 4.52 -8.43
CA MET A 99 -16.51 4.42 -7.61
C MET A 99 -16.23 3.94 -6.17
N LYS A 100 -14.97 3.79 -5.75
CA LYS A 100 -14.64 3.28 -4.41
C LYS A 100 -15.26 4.13 -3.30
N CYS A 101 -15.30 5.45 -3.49
CA CYS A 101 -15.95 6.39 -2.59
C CYS A 101 -17.38 6.77 -3.01
N GLY A 102 -17.99 6.05 -3.96
CA GLY A 102 -19.27 6.45 -4.56
C GLY A 102 -19.16 7.58 -5.59
N GLY A 103 -17.93 7.93 -5.98
CA GLY A 103 -17.62 9.10 -6.81
C GLY A 103 -17.41 10.38 -5.98
N PRO A 104 -16.99 11.49 -6.61
CA PRO A 104 -16.70 12.74 -5.91
C PRO A 104 -17.88 13.25 -5.06
N ASP A 105 -19.08 13.22 -5.62
CA ASP A 105 -20.29 13.80 -5.01
C ASP A 105 -20.84 12.96 -3.84
N ASN A 106 -20.49 11.67 -3.75
CA ASN A 106 -20.99 10.77 -2.69
C ASN A 106 -19.88 10.36 -1.71
N SER A 107 -18.71 11.01 -1.79
CA SER A 107 -17.54 10.65 -0.99
C SER A 107 -17.64 11.04 0.48
N GLU A 108 -18.62 11.88 0.86
CA GLU A 108 -18.86 12.31 2.24
C GLU A 108 -19.27 11.17 3.20
N ASP A 109 -19.84 10.09 2.65
CA ASP A 109 -20.22 8.92 3.46
C ASP A 109 -19.01 8.07 3.88
N VAL A 110 -17.82 8.32 3.31
CA VAL A 110 -16.59 7.59 3.62
C VAL A 110 -15.94 8.21 4.85
N PHE A 111 -16.09 7.53 5.99
CA PHE A 111 -15.48 7.98 7.24
C PHE A 111 -13.98 7.67 7.28
N LEU A 112 -13.60 6.45 6.89
CA LEU A 112 -12.19 6.03 6.86
C LEU A 112 -11.85 5.35 5.55
N LEU A 113 -10.83 5.86 4.86
CA LEU A 113 -10.21 5.18 3.74
C LEU A 113 -8.87 4.56 4.18
N LEU A 114 -8.78 3.23 4.11
CA LEU A 114 -7.54 2.48 4.26
C LEU A 114 -6.79 2.54 2.92
N ALA A 115 -5.75 3.36 2.83
CA ALA A 115 -4.87 3.50 1.69
C ALA A 115 -3.55 2.76 1.97
N ILE A 116 -3.39 1.59 1.35
CA ILE A 116 -2.27 0.69 1.60
C ILE A 116 -1.26 0.79 0.47
N LYS A 117 -0.05 1.26 0.76
CA LYS A 117 1.12 1.15 -0.12
C LYS A 117 1.47 -0.32 -0.30
N SER A 118 1.43 -0.82 -1.53
CA SER A 118 1.83 -2.19 -1.86
C SER A 118 2.73 -2.20 -3.10
N SER A 119 3.32 -3.35 -3.42
CA SER A 119 4.07 -3.60 -4.66
C SER A 119 3.31 -4.62 -5.52
N PRO A 120 3.37 -4.56 -6.87
CA PRO A 120 2.72 -5.53 -7.75
C PRO A 120 2.92 -7.00 -7.36
N VAL A 121 4.12 -7.35 -6.87
CA VAL A 121 4.47 -8.72 -6.45
C VAL A 121 3.78 -9.20 -5.16
N ASN A 122 3.29 -8.28 -4.33
CA ASN A 122 2.79 -8.56 -2.98
C ASN A 122 1.32 -9.01 -2.95
N TYR A 123 0.90 -9.87 -3.89
CA TYR A 123 -0.48 -10.38 -3.94
C TYR A 123 -0.91 -11.02 -2.60
N GLU A 124 -0.04 -11.85 -2.01
CA GLU A 124 -0.35 -12.55 -0.76
C GLU A 124 -0.62 -11.59 0.40
N ARG A 125 0.17 -10.51 0.53
CA ARG A 125 -0.05 -9.48 1.55
C ARG A 125 -1.40 -8.81 1.37
N ARG A 126 -1.71 -8.37 0.14
CA ARG A 126 -3.01 -7.76 -0.19
C ARG A 126 -4.18 -8.70 0.13
N GLU A 127 -4.05 -9.97 -0.23
CA GLU A 127 -5.08 -10.98 -0.01
C GLU A 127 -5.33 -11.26 1.47
N VAL A 128 -4.27 -11.31 2.30
CA VAL A 128 -4.44 -11.44 3.76
C VAL A 128 -5.07 -10.19 4.35
N ILE A 129 -4.67 -8.98 3.91
CA ILE A 129 -5.27 -7.72 4.38
C ILE A 129 -6.78 -7.71 4.07
N ARG A 130 -7.21 -8.12 2.87
CA ARG A 130 -8.64 -8.24 2.51
C ARG A 130 -9.41 -9.14 3.48
N LYS A 131 -8.79 -10.24 3.92
CA LYS A 131 -9.38 -11.26 4.81
C LYS A 131 -9.27 -10.93 6.31
N THR A 132 -8.58 -9.84 6.66
CA THR A 132 -8.28 -9.49 8.04
C THR A 132 -8.67 -8.04 8.31
N TRP A 133 -7.73 -7.17 8.69
CA TRP A 133 -8.02 -5.82 9.16
C TRP A 133 -8.48 -4.86 8.05
N GLY A 134 -8.25 -5.21 6.78
CA GLY A 134 -8.66 -4.42 5.62
C GLY A 134 -10.08 -4.70 5.14
N THR A 135 -10.91 -5.43 5.90
CA THR A 135 -12.29 -5.68 5.51
C THR A 135 -13.08 -4.38 5.42
N GLU A 136 -13.78 -4.18 4.31
CA GLU A 136 -14.66 -3.02 4.10
C GLU A 136 -16.00 -3.27 4.79
N GLU A 137 -16.30 -2.51 5.84
CA GLU A 137 -17.52 -2.70 6.65
C GLU A 137 -18.20 -1.35 6.98
N LEU A 138 -19.40 -1.44 7.56
CA LEU A 138 -20.08 -0.33 8.20
C LEU A 138 -19.81 -0.38 9.70
N TYR A 139 -19.04 0.56 10.22
CA TYR A 139 -18.86 0.74 11.65
C TYR A 139 -19.81 1.85 12.10
N ASN A 140 -20.75 1.57 13.01
CA ASN A 140 -21.76 2.55 13.46
C ASN A 140 -22.43 3.33 12.31
N LYS A 141 -22.80 2.63 11.23
CA LYS A 141 -23.44 3.18 10.01
C LYS A 141 -22.54 4.06 9.12
N VAL A 142 -21.26 4.24 9.43
CA VAL A 142 -20.32 4.95 8.56
C VAL A 142 -19.42 3.99 7.78
N LYS A 143 -19.01 4.38 6.57
CA LYS A 143 -18.30 3.50 5.63
C LYS A 143 -16.81 3.50 5.88
N VAL A 144 -16.24 2.31 6.03
CA VAL A 144 -14.80 2.07 5.87
C VAL A 144 -14.55 1.48 4.48
N ARG A 145 -13.56 2.00 3.77
CA ARG A 145 -13.18 1.59 2.41
C ARG A 145 -11.70 1.29 2.34
N LYS A 146 -11.28 0.51 1.34
CA LYS A 146 -9.89 0.11 1.16
C LYS A 146 -9.42 0.31 -0.28
N LEU A 147 -8.18 0.77 -0.43
CA LEU A 147 -7.44 0.80 -1.69
C LEU A 147 -6.00 0.35 -1.50
N PHE A 148 -5.49 -0.40 -2.48
CA PHE A 148 -4.07 -0.68 -2.65
C PHE A 148 -3.47 0.27 -3.69
N LEU A 149 -2.35 0.90 -3.32
CA LEU A 149 -1.62 1.85 -4.15
C LEU A 149 -0.37 1.17 -4.69
N ILE A 150 -0.28 1.03 -6.01
CA ILE A 150 0.84 0.33 -6.67
C ILE A 150 1.37 1.11 -7.87
N GLY A 151 2.65 0.93 -8.17
CA GLY A 151 3.25 1.28 -9.45
C GLY A 151 3.25 0.10 -10.41
N ILE A 152 4.07 0.15 -11.46
CA ILE A 152 4.36 -1.00 -12.32
C ILE A 152 5.55 -1.79 -11.76
N PRO A 153 5.59 -3.12 -11.99
CA PRO A 153 6.74 -3.93 -11.60
C PRO A 153 8.00 -3.40 -12.29
N THR A 154 9.08 -3.33 -11.54
CA THR A 154 10.44 -3.04 -12.04
C THR A 154 10.83 -4.01 -13.17
N PRO A 155 11.76 -3.62 -14.07
CA PRO A 155 12.18 -4.49 -15.17
C PRO A 155 12.70 -5.84 -14.68
N GLN A 156 11.95 -6.91 -14.96
CA GLN A 156 12.27 -8.28 -14.61
C GLN A 156 11.70 -9.26 -15.64
N LYS A 157 12.24 -10.48 -15.67
CA LYS A 157 11.79 -11.56 -16.57
C LYS A 157 10.28 -11.82 -16.48
N GLU A 158 9.68 -11.65 -15.31
CA GLU A 158 8.26 -11.92 -15.04
C GLU A 158 7.35 -10.69 -15.13
N GLN A 159 7.86 -9.53 -15.54
CA GLN A 159 7.10 -8.26 -15.59
C GLN A 159 5.75 -8.40 -16.28
N LYS A 160 5.70 -9.00 -17.49
CA LYS A 160 4.45 -9.21 -18.23
C LYS A 160 3.45 -10.07 -17.45
N ARG A 161 3.94 -11.15 -16.81
CA ARG A 161 3.11 -12.05 -16.01
C ARG A 161 2.55 -11.33 -14.79
N ILE A 162 3.39 -10.58 -14.07
CA ILE A 162 2.99 -9.82 -12.88
C ILE A 162 1.92 -8.77 -13.26
N SER A 163 2.13 -8.01 -14.33
CA SER A 163 1.16 -7.03 -14.80
C SER A 163 -0.19 -7.66 -15.16
N SER A 164 -0.20 -8.82 -15.83
CA SER A 164 -1.44 -9.54 -16.13
C SER A 164 -2.16 -10.01 -14.86
N LEU A 165 -1.43 -10.50 -13.85
CA LEU A 165 -2.01 -10.94 -12.58
C LEU A 165 -2.62 -9.77 -11.81
N VAL A 166 -1.95 -8.61 -11.78
CA VAL A 166 -2.49 -7.38 -11.16
C VAL A 166 -3.76 -6.92 -11.86
N LYS A 167 -3.84 -7.00 -13.20
CA LYS A 167 -5.07 -6.67 -13.93
C LYS A 167 -6.24 -7.57 -13.53
N ILE A 168 -6.01 -8.89 -13.46
CA ILE A 168 -7.03 -9.86 -13.02
C ILE A 168 -7.45 -9.58 -11.57
N GLU A 169 -6.49 -9.31 -10.69
CA GLU A 169 -6.78 -8.96 -9.29
C GLU A 169 -7.63 -7.68 -9.21
N SER A 170 -7.26 -6.62 -9.94
CA SER A 170 -8.01 -5.36 -9.96
C SER A 170 -9.43 -5.55 -10.48
N GLN A 171 -9.63 -6.39 -11.49
CA GLN A 171 -10.97 -6.72 -12.01
C GLN A 171 -11.79 -7.53 -11.01
N THR A 172 -11.14 -8.37 -10.22
CA THR A 172 -11.80 -9.25 -9.23
C THR A 172 -12.25 -8.46 -8.00
N TYR A 173 -11.41 -7.56 -7.50
CA TYR A 173 -11.63 -6.91 -6.19
C TYR A 173 -11.99 -5.42 -6.27
N GLY A 174 -11.70 -4.74 -7.38
CA GLY A 174 -12.01 -3.32 -7.56
C GLY A 174 -11.41 -2.42 -6.47
N ASP A 175 -10.23 -2.78 -5.96
CA ASP A 175 -9.56 -2.12 -4.84
C ASP A 175 -8.10 -1.74 -5.14
N ILE A 176 -7.73 -1.67 -6.41
CA ILE A 176 -6.39 -1.31 -6.86
C ILE A 176 -6.43 0.04 -7.59
N VAL A 177 -5.47 0.90 -7.25
CA VAL A 177 -5.10 2.07 -8.03
C VAL A 177 -3.65 1.91 -8.47
N GLN A 178 -3.44 1.93 -9.78
CA GLN A 178 -2.12 1.74 -10.38
C GLN A 178 -1.75 2.92 -11.27
N TRP A 179 -0.51 3.40 -11.14
CA TRP A 179 0.07 4.41 -12.02
C TRP A 179 1.29 3.87 -12.76
N ASP A 180 1.60 4.50 -13.89
CA ASP A 180 2.66 4.09 -14.80
C ASP A 180 4.06 4.58 -14.38
N PHE A 181 4.49 4.21 -13.17
CA PHE A 181 5.86 4.46 -12.68
C PHE A 181 6.41 3.20 -12.01
N TYR A 182 7.73 2.98 -12.08
CA TYR A 182 8.33 1.81 -11.43
C TYR A 182 8.20 1.87 -9.91
N ASP A 183 7.64 0.81 -9.33
CA ASP A 183 7.41 0.72 -7.90
C ASP A 183 8.72 0.43 -7.15
N THR A 184 9.43 1.51 -6.80
CA THR A 184 10.71 1.48 -6.08
C THR A 184 10.61 2.28 -4.79
N PHE A 185 11.55 2.07 -3.87
CA PHE A 185 11.58 2.76 -2.59
C PHE A 185 11.61 4.30 -2.73
N TYR A 186 12.46 4.85 -3.60
CA TYR A 186 12.52 6.30 -3.83
C TYR A 186 11.30 6.87 -4.56
N ASN A 187 10.51 6.02 -5.23
CA ASN A 187 9.24 6.41 -5.86
C ASN A 187 8.04 6.31 -4.91
N LEU A 188 8.22 5.92 -3.64
CA LEU A 188 7.13 5.96 -2.65
C LEU A 188 6.57 7.37 -2.49
N THR A 189 7.42 8.40 -2.55
CA THR A 189 6.98 9.80 -2.50
C THR A 189 6.10 10.18 -3.69
N LEU A 190 6.46 9.71 -4.89
CA LEU A 190 5.64 9.89 -6.08
C LEU A 190 4.29 9.18 -5.93
N LYS A 191 4.29 7.95 -5.42
CA LYS A 191 3.07 7.19 -5.10
C LYS A 191 2.14 7.98 -4.17
N GLN A 192 2.69 8.60 -3.13
CA GLN A 192 1.92 9.43 -2.20
C GLN A 192 1.33 10.68 -2.86
N VAL A 193 2.12 11.40 -3.67
CA VAL A 193 1.63 12.59 -4.38
C VAL A 193 0.50 12.24 -5.34
N LEU A 194 0.65 11.17 -6.12
CA LEU A 194 -0.38 10.68 -7.04
C LEU A 194 -1.64 10.21 -6.31
N PHE A 195 -1.48 9.56 -5.15
CA PHE A 195 -2.61 9.18 -4.31
C PHE A 195 -3.36 10.38 -3.74
N HIS A 196 -2.66 11.39 -3.22
CA HIS A 196 -3.31 12.61 -2.73
C HIS A 196 -4.05 13.35 -3.85
N GLN A 197 -3.53 13.35 -5.08
CA GLN A 197 -4.26 13.83 -6.24
C GLN A 197 -5.54 13.01 -6.49
N TRP A 198 -5.45 11.69 -6.42
CA TRP A 198 -6.61 10.81 -6.60
C TRP A 198 -7.70 11.07 -5.56
N ILE A 199 -7.33 11.39 -4.31
CA ILE A 199 -8.28 11.80 -3.26
C ILE A 199 -9.03 13.06 -3.68
N GLU A 200 -8.34 14.11 -4.14
CA GLU A 200 -8.99 15.34 -4.63
C GLU A 200 -9.93 15.06 -5.79
N ASP A 201 -9.50 14.22 -6.73
CA ASP A 201 -10.23 13.95 -7.97
C ASP A 201 -11.42 12.98 -7.80
N ARG A 202 -11.40 12.11 -6.78
CA ARG A 202 -12.32 10.95 -6.68
C ARG A 202 -12.95 10.73 -5.31
N CYS A 203 -12.35 11.27 -4.25
CA CYS A 203 -12.80 11.05 -2.88
C CYS A 203 -12.65 12.31 -1.98
N PRO A 204 -13.04 13.53 -2.44
CA PRO A 204 -12.75 14.78 -1.74
C PRO A 204 -13.48 14.93 -0.39
N GLY A 205 -14.57 14.17 -0.19
CA GLY A 205 -15.41 14.18 1.01
C GLY A 205 -14.98 13.21 2.12
N VAL A 206 -13.91 12.42 1.92
CA VAL A 206 -13.43 11.49 2.96
C VAL A 206 -13.07 12.22 4.26
N GLN A 207 -13.47 11.67 5.41
CA GLN A 207 -13.15 12.29 6.70
C GLN A 207 -11.72 11.97 7.16
N PHE A 208 -11.35 10.70 7.12
CA PHE A 208 -10.05 10.23 7.59
C PHE A 208 -9.43 9.22 6.63
N ILE A 209 -8.10 9.20 6.61
CA ILE A 209 -7.30 8.33 5.78
C ILE A 209 -6.29 7.65 6.69
N PHE A 210 -6.27 6.32 6.66
CA PHE A 210 -5.12 5.56 7.11
C PHE A 210 -4.20 5.35 5.91
N ASN A 211 -2.97 5.83 6.01
CA ASN A 211 -1.94 5.67 5.00
C ASN A 211 -0.84 4.78 5.56
N GLY A 212 -0.73 3.54 5.07
CA GLY A 212 0.16 2.55 5.66
C GLY A 212 0.75 1.56 4.66
N ASP A 213 1.66 0.73 5.14
CA ASP A 213 2.34 -0.28 4.33
C ASP A 213 1.59 -1.62 4.32
N ASP A 214 1.92 -2.52 3.40
CA ASP A 214 1.27 -3.84 3.30
C ASP A 214 1.83 -4.91 4.25
N ASP A 215 2.75 -4.54 5.15
CA ASP A 215 3.35 -5.41 6.18
C ASP A 215 3.11 -4.93 7.61
N VAL A 216 2.06 -4.14 7.84
CA VAL A 216 1.61 -3.79 9.19
C VAL A 216 0.37 -4.55 9.61
N PHE A 217 0.25 -4.76 10.92
CA PHE A 217 -1.01 -5.12 11.55
C PHE A 217 -1.75 -3.84 11.97
N VAL A 218 -3.02 -3.72 11.58
CA VAL A 218 -3.88 -2.60 11.97
C VAL A 218 -5.05 -3.15 12.78
N ASN A 219 -5.30 -2.59 13.97
CA ASN A 219 -6.56 -2.82 14.66
C ASN A 219 -7.57 -1.76 14.19
N THR A 220 -8.26 -2.06 13.08
CA THR A 220 -9.20 -1.12 12.44
C THR A 220 -10.32 -0.68 13.36
N PHE A 221 -10.74 -1.53 14.31
CA PHE A 221 -11.73 -1.15 15.32
C PHE A 221 -11.18 -0.06 16.26
N ASN A 222 -9.96 -0.23 16.77
CA ASN A 222 -9.34 0.78 17.62
C ASN A 222 -9.08 2.09 16.85
N VAL A 223 -8.66 1.98 15.58
CA VAL A 223 -8.49 3.16 14.71
C VAL A 223 -9.81 3.90 14.57
N PHE A 224 -10.89 3.18 14.29
CA PHE A 224 -12.23 3.75 14.20
C PHE A 224 -12.64 4.44 15.51
N SER A 225 -12.52 3.75 16.66
CA SER A 225 -12.85 4.30 17.97
C SER A 225 -12.05 5.56 18.28
N TYR A 226 -10.73 5.53 18.07
CA TYR A 226 -9.87 6.70 18.26
C TYR A 226 -10.36 7.90 17.43
N LEU A 227 -10.55 7.72 16.12
CA LEU A 227 -10.97 8.80 15.22
C LEU A 227 -12.38 9.32 15.53
N HIS A 228 -13.30 8.42 15.89
CA HIS A 228 -14.66 8.77 16.27
C HIS A 228 -14.68 9.58 17.58
N ASP A 229 -13.90 9.15 18.57
CA ASP A 229 -13.88 9.75 19.90
C ASP A 229 -13.15 11.11 19.95
N LEU A 230 -12.34 11.44 18.93
CA LEU A 230 -11.82 12.79 18.74
C LEU A 230 -12.95 13.83 18.57
N GLY A 231 -14.11 13.43 18.04
CA GLY A 231 -15.25 14.31 17.83
C GLY A 231 -15.01 15.47 16.85
N ILE A 232 -13.97 15.38 16.01
CA ILE A 232 -13.61 16.41 15.04
C ILE A 232 -14.21 16.13 13.65
N ASN A 233 -14.46 17.18 12.87
CA ASN A 233 -14.81 17.03 11.46
C ASN A 233 -13.53 16.89 10.64
N GLY A 234 -13.14 15.67 10.27
CA GLY A 234 -11.91 15.42 9.50
C GLY A 234 -11.86 16.12 8.13
N ARG A 235 -13.00 16.62 7.63
CA ARG A 235 -13.05 17.42 6.41
C ARG A 235 -12.59 18.87 6.63
N GLU A 236 -12.61 19.38 7.85
CA GLU A 236 -12.35 20.79 8.15
C GLU A 236 -11.20 20.97 9.15
N ASN A 237 -10.94 19.96 9.97
CA ASN A 237 -9.95 20.01 11.02
C ASN A 237 -8.70 19.21 10.66
N HIS A 238 -7.55 19.74 11.10
CA HIS A 238 -6.27 19.05 10.96
C HIS A 238 -6.20 17.81 11.86
N LEU A 239 -5.66 16.73 11.31
CA LEU A 239 -5.18 15.56 12.03
C LEU A 239 -4.04 14.97 11.22
N PHE A 240 -2.90 14.73 11.85
CA PHE A 240 -1.81 13.95 11.28
C PHE A 240 -1.05 13.28 12.42
N VAL A 241 -1.35 12.00 12.68
CA VAL A 241 -0.80 11.28 13.83
C VAL A 241 -0.12 9.99 13.40
N GLY A 242 0.99 9.68 14.05
CA GLY A 242 1.81 8.50 13.75
C GLY A 242 2.91 8.29 14.80
N ALA A 243 3.93 7.52 14.45
CA ALA A 243 5.15 7.44 15.26
C ALA A 243 6.05 8.65 14.94
N LEU A 244 5.99 9.67 15.77
CA LEU A 244 6.64 10.96 15.51
C LEU A 244 8.17 10.86 15.65
N ASN A 245 8.88 11.31 14.63
CA ASN A 245 10.33 11.46 14.59
C ASN A 245 10.70 12.94 14.65
N ILE A 246 11.59 13.31 15.57
CA ILE A 246 12.12 14.67 15.72
C ILE A 246 13.65 14.60 15.71
N GLY A 247 14.28 15.48 14.91
CA GLY A 247 15.75 15.60 14.90
C GLY A 247 16.47 14.41 14.25
N MET A 248 15.79 13.62 13.41
CA MET A 248 16.42 12.48 12.73
C MET A 248 17.41 12.98 11.66
N PRO A 249 18.67 12.50 11.68
CA PRO A 249 19.65 12.89 10.67
C PRO A 249 19.44 12.12 9.36
N PRO A 250 19.82 12.71 8.20
CA PRO A 250 19.88 11.98 6.95
C PRO A 250 20.93 10.86 7.01
N ILE A 251 20.60 9.68 6.50
CA ILE A 251 21.58 8.60 6.37
C ILE A 251 22.48 8.89 5.18
N ARG A 252 23.79 9.00 5.42
CA ARG A 252 24.81 9.27 4.38
C ARG A 252 25.51 8.02 3.83
N GLU A 253 25.13 6.84 4.31
CA GLU A 253 25.69 5.57 3.84
C GLU A 253 25.07 5.16 2.48
N LYS A 254 25.87 5.16 1.41
CA LYS A 254 25.40 4.97 0.01
C LYS A 254 24.73 3.62 -0.28
N ASN A 255 24.95 2.60 0.53
CA ASN A 255 24.33 1.27 0.43
C ASN A 255 22.97 1.18 1.16
N SER A 256 22.63 2.19 1.97
CA SER A 256 21.39 2.20 2.72
C SER A 256 20.22 2.54 1.81
N LYS A 257 19.10 1.83 1.96
CA LYS A 257 17.85 2.21 1.29
C LYS A 257 17.36 3.60 1.68
N TYR A 258 17.78 4.11 2.84
CA TYR A 258 17.45 5.45 3.34
C TYR A 258 18.52 6.50 3.01
N TYR A 259 19.48 6.19 2.13
CA TYR A 259 20.53 7.11 1.74
C TYR A 259 19.95 8.43 1.20
N VAL A 260 20.46 9.55 1.69
CA VAL A 260 20.20 10.90 1.18
C VAL A 260 21.53 11.60 1.03
N SER A 261 21.87 12.05 -0.18
CA SER A 261 23.15 12.71 -0.42
C SER A 261 23.22 14.09 0.26
N GLU A 262 24.42 14.51 0.63
CA GLU A 262 24.68 15.82 1.22
C GLU A 262 24.24 16.94 0.29
N GLU A 263 24.46 16.76 -1.01
CA GLU A 263 24.10 17.75 -2.03
C GLU A 263 22.58 17.89 -2.18
N LEU A 264 21.84 16.79 -2.05
CA LEU A 264 20.38 16.79 -2.11
C LEU A 264 19.76 17.46 -0.87
N PHE A 265 20.34 17.21 0.29
CA PHE A 265 19.88 17.75 1.56
C PHE A 265 21.10 18.05 2.44
N PRO A 266 21.55 19.31 2.52
CA PRO A 266 22.74 19.70 3.29
C PRO A 266 22.44 19.95 4.78
N GLY A 267 21.19 19.78 5.21
CA GLY A 267 20.81 19.95 6.61
C GLY A 267 21.22 18.75 7.47
N ASP A 268 21.46 19.01 8.75
CA ASP A 268 21.85 17.97 9.72
C ASP A 268 20.68 17.10 10.20
N THR A 269 19.46 17.62 10.12
CA THR A 269 18.25 16.94 10.61
C THR A 269 17.04 17.24 9.73
N PHE A 270 16.18 16.25 9.55
CA PHE A 270 14.87 16.44 8.91
C PHE A 270 13.91 17.25 9.79
N LEU A 271 12.94 17.91 9.13
CA LEU A 271 11.76 18.47 9.81
C LEU A 271 10.98 17.35 10.52
N PRO A 272 10.20 17.65 11.57
CA PRO A 272 9.37 16.64 12.23
C PRO A 272 8.46 15.90 11.24
N TYR A 273 8.40 14.58 11.36
CA TYR A 273 7.58 13.72 10.49
C TYR A 273 7.16 12.44 11.23
N CYS A 274 6.04 11.84 10.85
CA CYS A 274 5.66 10.52 11.34
C CYS A 274 6.32 9.45 10.48
N GLY A 275 7.03 8.49 11.08
CA GLY A 275 7.67 7.39 10.36
C GLY A 275 6.66 6.41 9.72
N GLY A 276 7.15 5.65 8.74
CA GLY A 276 6.39 4.72 7.91
C GLY A 276 5.74 3.56 8.65
N GLY A 277 5.12 2.63 7.93
CA GLY A 277 4.24 1.61 8.50
C GLY A 277 2.79 2.08 8.59
N GLY A 278 2.51 3.24 9.19
CA GLY A 278 1.14 3.76 9.25
C GLY A 278 0.99 5.16 9.85
N ILE A 279 0.23 6.00 9.16
CA ILE A 279 -0.13 7.37 9.53
C ILE A 279 -1.65 7.52 9.43
N LEU A 280 -2.27 8.15 10.42
CA LEU A 280 -3.66 8.59 10.34
C LEU A 280 -3.68 10.09 10.02
N MET A 281 -4.44 10.47 9.00
CA MET A 281 -4.60 11.87 8.63
C MET A 281 -6.04 12.20 8.29
N SER A 282 -6.42 13.45 8.50
CA SER A 282 -7.74 13.93 8.10
C SER A 282 -7.79 14.25 6.59
N GLY A 283 -8.99 14.23 6.01
CA GLY A 283 -9.23 14.67 4.63
C GLY A 283 -8.77 16.12 4.40
N PHE A 284 -9.01 17.02 5.36
CA PHE A 284 -8.44 18.38 5.34
C PHE A 284 -6.92 18.38 5.16
N THR A 285 -6.22 17.56 5.95
CA THR A 285 -4.76 17.52 5.97
C THR A 285 -4.19 16.93 4.68
N CYS A 286 -4.80 15.87 4.16
CA CYS A 286 -4.46 15.28 2.86
C CYS A 286 -4.48 16.34 1.74
N ARG A 287 -5.53 17.17 1.70
CA ARG A 287 -5.68 18.24 0.71
C ARG A 287 -4.65 19.35 0.90
N ALA A 288 -4.34 19.72 2.14
CA ALA A 288 -3.28 20.68 2.45
C ALA A 288 -1.90 20.18 1.99
N ILE A 289 -1.59 18.91 2.26
CA ILE A 289 -0.37 18.24 1.79
C ILE A 289 -0.32 18.24 0.27
N PHE A 290 -1.41 17.89 -0.42
CA PHE A 290 -1.45 17.90 -1.89
C PHE A 290 -1.10 19.28 -2.47
N LYS A 291 -1.68 20.35 -1.94
CA LYS A 291 -1.40 21.74 -2.37
C LYS A 291 0.05 22.13 -2.12
N ALA A 292 0.60 21.80 -0.95
CA ALA A 292 2.01 22.04 -0.63
C ALA A 292 2.94 21.25 -1.57
N SER A 293 2.60 19.99 -1.86
CA SER A 293 3.38 19.08 -2.69
C SER A 293 3.57 19.60 -4.13
N GLN A 294 2.69 20.46 -4.64
CA GLN A 294 2.88 21.09 -5.96
C GLN A 294 4.13 21.98 -6.02
N HIS A 295 4.57 22.52 -4.88
CA HIS A 295 5.65 23.50 -4.79
C HIS A 295 6.96 22.93 -4.22
N ILE A 296 6.98 21.64 -3.85
CA ILE A 296 8.14 20.98 -3.24
C ILE A 296 8.61 19.87 -4.17
N PRO A 297 9.87 19.86 -4.67
CA PRO A 297 10.38 18.75 -5.47
C PRO A 297 10.33 17.44 -4.68
N LEU A 298 10.13 16.29 -5.34
CA LEU A 298 10.07 15.01 -4.64
C LEU A 298 11.33 14.79 -3.80
N PHE A 299 11.17 14.14 -2.65
CA PHE A 299 12.23 13.75 -1.73
C PHE A 299 12.25 12.21 -1.60
N PRO A 300 13.39 11.53 -1.49
CA PRO A 300 13.46 10.07 -1.65
C PRO A 300 12.92 9.29 -0.44
N ILE A 301 12.65 9.99 0.67
CA ILE A 301 12.02 9.44 1.88
C ILE A 301 10.59 9.99 1.94
N ASP A 302 9.60 9.15 1.70
CA ASP A 302 8.19 9.56 1.56
C ASP A 302 7.64 10.17 2.85
N ASP A 303 7.94 9.56 3.99
CA ASP A 303 7.49 10.07 5.29
C ASP A 303 8.06 11.45 5.62
N ALA A 304 9.36 11.66 5.37
CA ALA A 304 10.01 12.95 5.56
C ALA A 304 9.45 14.01 4.59
N TYR A 305 9.11 13.60 3.35
CA TYR A 305 8.44 14.48 2.40
C TYR A 305 7.06 14.95 2.88
N LEU A 306 6.28 14.08 3.54
CA LEU A 306 5.02 14.49 4.16
C LEU A 306 5.25 15.53 5.26
N GLY A 307 6.30 15.37 6.08
CA GLY A 307 6.73 16.37 7.05
C GLY A 307 7.06 17.73 6.41
N MET A 308 7.80 17.74 5.29
CA MET A 308 8.07 18.97 4.52
C MET A 308 6.80 19.63 4.00
N CYS A 309 5.82 18.84 3.53
CA CYS A 309 4.54 19.36 3.05
C CYS A 309 3.68 19.94 4.18
N LEU A 310 3.68 19.31 5.37
CA LEU A 310 2.99 19.81 6.55
C LEU A 310 3.56 21.16 7.00
N ASP A 311 4.89 21.25 7.11
CA ASP A 311 5.57 22.49 7.48
C ASP A 311 5.24 23.63 6.51
N LYS A 312 5.30 23.35 5.19
CA LYS A 312 4.91 24.32 4.15
C LYS A 312 3.45 24.76 4.26
N ALA A 313 2.56 23.90 4.75
CA ALA A 313 1.16 24.19 4.98
C ALA A 313 0.87 24.85 6.35
N GLY A 314 1.90 25.05 7.20
CA GLY A 314 1.73 25.58 8.55
C GLY A 314 1.09 24.58 9.53
N LEU A 315 1.18 23.28 9.24
CA LEU A 315 0.61 22.18 10.02
C LEU A 315 1.73 21.38 10.70
N LYS A 316 1.37 20.56 11.70
CA LYS A 316 2.36 19.81 12.50
C LYS A 316 1.93 18.36 12.70
N PRO A 317 2.85 17.38 12.55
CA PRO A 317 2.55 16.01 12.93
C PRO A 317 2.51 15.86 14.46
N GLU A 318 1.72 14.91 14.95
CA GLU A 318 1.63 14.55 16.36
C GLU A 318 1.94 13.07 16.59
N ASN A 319 2.41 12.75 17.78
CA ASN A 319 2.71 11.37 18.18
C ASN A 319 1.46 10.66 18.70
N HIS A 320 1.28 9.38 18.36
CA HIS A 320 0.28 8.53 18.97
C HIS A 320 0.89 7.21 19.47
N GLU A 321 0.78 6.95 20.78
CA GLU A 321 1.43 5.79 21.43
C GLU A 321 0.97 4.42 20.95
N GLY A 322 -0.24 4.35 20.37
CA GLY A 322 -0.76 3.13 19.75
C GLY A 322 -0.19 2.82 18.36
N ILE A 323 0.67 3.68 17.79
CA ILE A 323 1.28 3.48 16.47
C ILE A 323 2.76 3.12 16.68
N ARG A 324 3.11 1.86 16.42
CA ARG A 324 4.43 1.27 16.71
C ARG A 324 5.12 0.81 15.41
N THR A 325 5.86 1.71 14.79
CA THR A 325 6.48 1.51 13.47
C THR A 325 7.84 0.80 13.52
N PHE A 326 8.39 0.61 14.73
CA PHE A 326 9.57 -0.22 15.00
C PHE A 326 9.21 -1.52 15.74
N GLY A 327 7.93 -1.88 15.77
CA GLY A 327 7.41 -2.98 16.57
C GLY A 327 7.27 -2.65 18.04
N ILE A 328 6.89 -3.68 18.80
CA ILE A 328 6.86 -3.64 20.25
C ILE A 328 8.14 -4.28 20.75
N HIS A 329 8.87 -3.56 21.60
CA HIS A 329 10.08 -4.09 22.22
C HIS A 329 9.72 -4.94 23.44
N PHE A 330 10.13 -6.20 23.38
CA PHE A 330 9.91 -7.20 24.42
C PHE A 330 11.25 -7.62 25.01
N ALA A 331 11.29 -7.85 26.32
CA ALA A 331 12.42 -8.54 26.94
C ALA A 331 12.53 -9.97 26.39
N ASP A 332 13.75 -10.53 26.39
CA ASP A 332 14.07 -11.84 25.77
C ASP A 332 13.21 -13.02 26.27
N ASN A 333 12.63 -12.90 27.46
CA ASN A 333 11.82 -13.94 28.11
C ASN A 333 10.30 -13.78 27.91
N VAL A 334 9.87 -12.83 27.08
CA VAL A 334 8.46 -12.55 26.82
C VAL A 334 8.05 -13.11 25.47
N ASP A 335 6.90 -13.79 25.41
CA ASP A 335 6.29 -14.19 24.14
C ASP A 335 5.82 -12.95 23.38
N SER A 336 6.61 -12.53 22.40
CA SER A 336 6.31 -11.36 21.56
C SER A 336 5.04 -11.54 20.75
N PHE A 337 4.50 -12.76 20.62
CA PHE A 337 3.30 -13.05 19.84
C PHE A 337 2.02 -13.17 20.68
N ASP A 338 2.06 -12.80 21.97
CA ASP A 338 0.86 -12.73 22.80
C ASP A 338 -0.10 -11.63 22.28
N PRO A 339 -1.34 -11.98 21.87
CA PRO A 339 -2.32 -11.03 21.36
C PRO A 339 -2.64 -9.87 22.31
N CYS A 340 -2.43 -10.05 23.61
CA CYS A 340 -2.73 -9.02 24.61
C CYS A 340 -1.87 -7.76 24.48
N TYR A 341 -0.68 -7.85 23.90
CA TYR A 341 0.16 -6.68 23.61
C TYR A 341 -0.34 -5.86 22.43
N TYR A 342 -1.03 -6.50 21.49
CA TYR A 342 -1.53 -5.89 20.27
C TYR A 342 -2.97 -5.38 20.39
N ARG A 343 -3.71 -5.87 21.38
CA ARG A 343 -5.15 -5.57 21.57
C ARG A 343 -5.45 -4.08 21.63
N ASP A 344 -4.63 -3.31 22.34
CA ASP A 344 -4.87 -1.88 22.56
C ASP A 344 -4.06 -1.00 21.58
N MET A 345 -3.33 -1.60 20.63
CA MET A 345 -2.56 -0.88 19.62
C MET A 345 -3.47 -0.47 18.46
N LEU A 346 -3.06 0.58 17.73
CA LEU A 346 -3.67 0.99 16.47
C LEU A 346 -2.97 0.30 15.30
N VAL A 347 -1.63 0.43 15.26
CA VAL A 347 -0.80 -0.04 14.14
C VAL A 347 0.50 -0.59 14.70
N VAL A 348 0.93 -1.76 14.20
CA VAL A 348 2.22 -2.35 14.56
C VAL A 348 2.94 -2.88 13.32
N HIS A 349 4.18 -2.43 13.13
CA HIS A 349 5.12 -2.96 12.13
C HIS A 349 6.09 -3.95 12.79
N ARG A 350 6.48 -5.08 12.21
CA ARG A 350 6.05 -5.70 10.95
C ARG A 350 5.34 -7.02 11.23
N PHE A 351 4.46 -7.41 10.31
CA PHE A 351 3.82 -8.71 10.30
C PHE A 351 3.98 -9.35 8.91
N VAL A 352 4.44 -10.60 8.87
CA VAL A 352 4.34 -11.39 7.63
C VAL A 352 2.90 -11.94 7.46
N PRO A 353 2.49 -12.40 6.26
CA PRO A 353 1.09 -12.71 5.99
C PRO A 353 0.45 -13.73 6.96
N TYR A 354 1.15 -14.81 7.30
CA TYR A 354 0.58 -15.82 8.21
C TYR A 354 0.43 -15.27 9.65
N GLU A 355 1.39 -14.47 10.12
CA GLU A 355 1.35 -13.83 11.44
C GLU A 355 0.15 -12.89 11.54
N MET A 356 -0.07 -12.08 10.51
CA MET A 356 -1.19 -11.15 10.43
C MET A 356 -2.53 -11.90 10.52
N LEU A 357 -2.67 -13.01 9.80
CA LEU A 357 -3.89 -13.82 9.82
C LEU A 357 -4.15 -14.45 11.20
N VAL A 358 -3.11 -15.02 11.82
CA VAL A 358 -3.23 -15.67 13.14
C VAL A 358 -3.52 -14.64 14.22
N MET A 359 -2.78 -13.53 14.24
CA MET A 359 -2.95 -12.44 15.21
C MET A 359 -4.35 -11.82 15.10
N TRP A 360 -4.82 -11.55 13.87
CA TRP A 360 -6.18 -11.06 13.64
C TRP A 360 -7.22 -12.01 14.25
N LYS A 361 -7.14 -13.30 13.94
CA LYS A 361 -8.08 -14.30 14.50
C LYS A 361 -8.00 -14.39 16.02
N ALA A 362 -6.80 -14.31 16.60
CA ALA A 362 -6.61 -14.40 18.04
C ALA A 362 -7.27 -13.21 18.76
N LEU A 363 -7.18 -12.00 18.20
CA LEU A 363 -7.82 -10.80 18.74
C LEU A 363 -9.36 -10.81 18.63
N GLN A 364 -9.92 -11.56 17.67
CA GLN A 364 -11.37 -11.72 17.54
C GLN A 364 -11.99 -12.72 18.55
N VAL A 365 -11.17 -13.43 19.33
CA VAL A 365 -11.67 -14.38 20.34
C VAL A 365 -12.29 -13.62 21.52
N THR A 366 -13.61 -13.66 21.63
CA THR A 366 -14.40 -12.96 22.68
C THR A 366 -14.03 -13.32 24.12
N LYS A 367 -13.29 -14.42 24.33
CA LYS A 367 -12.78 -14.87 25.64
C LYS A 367 -11.32 -14.51 25.90
N LEU A 368 -10.68 -13.69 25.07
CA LEU A 368 -9.29 -13.28 25.29
C LEU A 368 -9.17 -12.50 26.61
N LYS A 369 -8.61 -13.15 27.64
CA LYS A 369 -8.41 -12.57 28.97
C LYS A 369 -7.00 -12.02 29.07
N CYS A 370 -6.85 -10.73 28.82
CA CYS A 370 -5.58 -10.05 29.08
C CYS A 370 -5.52 -9.56 30.53
N THR A 371 -4.53 -10.02 31.27
CA THR A 371 -4.19 -9.46 32.59
C THR A 371 -3.53 -8.10 32.38
N ARG A 372 -3.87 -7.09 33.20
CA ARG A 372 -3.35 -5.71 33.04
C ARG A 372 -1.86 -5.54 33.35
N ASN A 373 -1.17 -6.61 33.74
CA ASN A 373 0.25 -6.56 34.08
C ASN A 373 1.08 -6.63 32.79
N LYS A 374 1.32 -5.46 32.16
CA LYS A 374 2.31 -5.29 31.09
C LYS A 374 3.74 -5.39 31.65
N VAL A 375 4.06 -6.49 32.32
CA VAL A 375 5.41 -6.79 32.82
C VAL A 375 6.25 -7.23 31.62
N GLY A 376 7.27 -6.46 31.25
CA GLY A 376 8.24 -6.84 30.21
C GLY A 376 8.18 -6.07 28.89
N ILE A 377 7.41 -4.98 28.79
CA ILE A 377 7.55 -4.02 27.68
C ILE A 377 8.63 -3.01 28.07
N GLU A 378 9.73 -2.96 27.33
CA GLU A 378 10.74 -1.92 27.51
C GLU A 378 10.25 -0.62 26.88
N GLN A 379 10.29 0.48 27.64
CA GLN A 379 10.04 1.81 27.08
C GLN A 379 11.23 2.18 26.20
N ALA A 380 11.07 2.04 24.89
CA ALA A 380 12.07 2.52 23.95
C ALA A 380 12.10 4.05 23.98
N HIS A 381 13.16 4.62 24.58
CA HIS A 381 13.52 6.00 24.30
C HIS A 381 13.81 6.12 22.80
N GLN A 382 13.12 7.07 22.14
CA GLN A 382 13.31 7.41 20.74
C GLN A 382 14.75 7.88 20.51
N GLY A 383 15.60 6.93 20.16
CA GLY A 383 17.03 7.10 19.92
C GLY A 383 17.62 5.81 19.35
N ALA A 384 16.86 5.11 18.50
CA ALA A 384 17.31 3.86 17.90
C ALA A 384 18.25 4.17 16.73
N LYS A 385 19.55 3.90 16.94
CA LYS A 385 20.51 3.67 15.85
C LYS A 385 19.93 2.60 14.92
N ILE A 386 19.61 3.01 13.70
CA ILE A 386 19.17 2.13 12.62
C ILE A 386 20.29 1.10 12.38
N LYS A 387 20.08 -0.15 12.80
CA LYS A 387 20.89 -1.28 12.32
C LYS A 387 20.38 -1.64 10.93
N SER A 388 21.29 -1.57 9.96
CA SER A 388 21.08 -1.98 8.57
C SER A 388 20.66 -3.45 8.47
N GLN A 389 19.45 -3.70 7.98
CA GLN A 389 19.05 -4.94 7.31
C GLN A 389 18.31 -4.62 6.03
#